data_AF-A0A7C4QIM2-F1
#
_entry.id   AF-A0A7C4QIM2-F1
#
_cell.length_a   1.000
_cell.length_b   1.000
_cell.length_c   1.000
_cell.angle_alpha   90.00
_cell.angle_beta   90.00
_cell.angle_gamma   90.00
#
_symmetry.space_group_name_H-M   'P 1'
#
loop_
_entity.id
_entity.type
_entity.pdbx_description
1 polymer ?
#
loop_
_entity_poly.entity_id
_entity_poly.type
_entity_poly.pdbx_seq_one_letter_code
_entity_poly.pdbx_strand_id
1 'polypeptide(L)'
;PIDFYVQFTGGTNAGTETEDGQIGATATATMVADFRNTFTWAGVSDLRDANGDLVPVFDVTSISGTDYRDAILPVPEPGTALPVLAGLAVLARRRR
;
A
#
# COMPACT_ATOMS: atom_id res chain seq x y z
N PRO A 1 -0.79 -0.41 8.85
CA PRO A 1 -0.04 -0.03 7.63
C PRO A 1 -0.98 -0.05 6.44
N ILE A 2 -1.01 1.02 5.63
CA ILE A 2 -1.76 1.01 4.37
C ILE A 2 -0.91 0.27 3.35
N ASP A 3 -1.44 -0.80 2.78
CA ASP A 3 -0.78 -1.47 1.68
C ASP A 3 -1.26 -0.87 0.37
N PHE A 4 -0.34 -0.29 -0.40
CA PHE A 4 -0.60 0.18 -1.75
C PHE A 4 -0.24 -0.93 -2.75
N TYR A 5 -1.26 -1.57 -3.32
CA TYR A 5 -1.09 -2.47 -4.47
C TYR A 5 -1.62 -1.77 -5.71
N VAL A 6 -0.83 -1.78 -6.78
CA VAL A 6 -1.31 -1.42 -8.11
C VAL A 6 -1.22 -2.65 -8.98
N GLN A 7 -2.37 -3.13 -9.44
CA GLN A 7 -2.47 -4.28 -10.35
C GLN A 7 -2.75 -3.78 -11.76
N PHE A 8 -1.96 -4.26 -12.72
CA PHE A 8 -2.21 -4.04 -14.13
C PHE A 8 -2.60 -5.37 -14.78
N THR A 9 -3.71 -5.35 -15.49
CA THR A 9 -4.18 -6.49 -16.28
C THR A 9 -4.12 -6.10 -17.75
N GLY A 10 -3.28 -6.80 -18.51
CA GLY A 10 -3.17 -6.65 -19.96
C GLY A 10 -3.68 -7.90 -20.66
N GLY A 11 -4.55 -7.72 -21.65
CA GLY A 11 -5.05 -8.82 -22.48
C GLY A 11 -4.73 -8.57 -23.95
N THR A 12 -4.46 -9.64 -24.69
CA THR A 12 -4.35 -9.60 -26.15
C THR A 12 -5.26 -10.67 -26.74
N ASN A 13 -6.03 -10.29 -27.76
CA ASN A 13 -6.87 -11.21 -28.53
C ASN A 13 -6.23 -11.35 -29.91
N ALA A 14 -5.89 -12.56 -30.31
CA ALA A 14 -5.44 -12.88 -31.66
C ALA A 14 -6.44 -13.84 -32.30
N GLY A 15 -7.02 -13.48 -33.43
CA GLY A 15 -7.98 -14.33 -34.13
C GLY A 15 -7.83 -14.26 -35.63
N THR A 16 -8.22 -15.33 -36.30
CA THR A 16 -8.36 -15.39 -37.76
C THR A 16 -9.79 -15.80 -38.10
N GLU A 17 -10.36 -15.19 -39.13
CA GLU A 17 -11.64 -15.62 -39.69
C GLU A 17 -11.38 -16.66 -40.78
N THR A 18 -12.11 -17.78 -40.75
CA THR A 18 -12.14 -18.78 -41.83
C THR A 18 -13.58 -18.98 -42.31
N GLU A 19 -13.78 -19.63 -43.46
CA GLU A 19 -15.11 -19.93 -44.01
C GLU A 19 -15.99 -20.77 -43.06
N ASP A 20 -15.38 -21.49 -42.11
CA ASP A 20 -16.04 -22.41 -41.16
C ASP A 20 -16.20 -21.81 -39.73
N GLY A 21 -15.82 -20.54 -39.53
CA GLY A 21 -15.98 -19.81 -38.27
C GLY A 21 -14.75 -19.04 -37.79
N GLN A 22 -14.86 -18.37 -36.66
CA GLN A 22 -13.77 -17.59 -36.06
C GLN A 22 -12.92 -18.47 -35.13
N ILE A 23 -11.62 -18.59 -35.40
CA ILE A 23 -10.66 -19.23 -34.49
C ILE A 23 -9.87 -18.14 -33.80
N GLY A 24 -10.01 -18.04 -32.47
CA GLY A 24 -9.34 -17.03 -31.64
C GLY A 24 -8.55 -17.65 -30.48
N ALA A 25 -7.40 -17.08 -30.17
CA ALA A 25 -6.64 -17.32 -28.96
C ALA A 25 -6.62 -16.03 -28.12
N THR A 26 -6.99 -16.16 -26.84
CA THR A 26 -6.88 -15.08 -25.85
C THR A 26 -5.67 -15.34 -24.99
N ALA A 27 -4.78 -14.38 -24.87
CA ALA A 27 -3.68 -14.41 -23.91
C ALA A 27 -3.85 -13.27 -22.91
N THR A 28 -3.81 -13.61 -21.62
CA THR A 28 -3.91 -12.66 -20.51
C THR A 28 -2.60 -12.66 -19.73
N ALA A 29 -2.08 -11.48 -19.44
CA ALA A 29 -0.93 -11.29 -18.58
C ALA A 29 -1.32 -10.42 -17.37
N THR A 30 -0.97 -10.88 -16.17
CA THR A 30 -1.15 -10.13 -14.93
C THR A 30 0.20 -9.66 -14.42
N MET A 31 0.31 -8.37 -14.13
CA MET A 31 1.51 -7.78 -13.51
C MET A 31 1.11 -7.17 -12.17
N VAL A 32 1.83 -7.53 -11.11
CA VAL A 32 1.65 -7.00 -9.76
C VAL A 32 2.88 -6.19 -9.40
N ALA A 33 2.68 -4.91 -9.10
CA ALA A 33 3.72 -4.03 -8.57
C ALA A 33 3.49 -3.82 -7.06
N ASP A 34 4.56 -3.98 -6.27
CA ASP A 34 4.53 -3.89 -4.80
C ASP A 34 5.24 -2.61 -4.35
N PHE A 35 4.48 -1.69 -3.74
CA PHE A 35 4.98 -0.39 -3.31
C PHE A 35 4.96 -0.19 -1.80
N ARG A 36 4.81 -1.27 -1.00
CA ARG A 36 4.65 -1.16 0.46
C ARG A 36 5.78 -0.41 1.18
N ASN A 37 6.98 -0.36 0.60
CA ASN A 37 8.15 0.35 1.17
C ASN A 37 8.60 1.57 0.34
N THR A 38 7.86 1.93 -0.71
CA THR A 38 8.24 3.01 -1.63
C THR A 38 7.29 4.19 -1.53
N PHE A 39 6.01 3.94 -1.27
CA PHE A 39 5.00 4.98 -1.09
C PHE A 39 4.55 5.06 0.36
N THR A 40 4.39 6.28 0.83
CA THR A 40 3.75 6.59 2.11
C THR A 40 2.56 7.48 1.86
N TRP A 41 1.57 7.39 2.74
CA TRP A 41 0.46 8.31 2.77
C TRP A 41 0.93 9.66 3.31
N ALA A 42 0.76 10.70 2.51
CA ALA A 42 1.22 12.06 2.82
C ALA A 42 0.19 12.92 3.58
N GLY A 43 -0.99 12.38 3.89
CA GLY A 43 -2.09 13.14 4.49
C GLY A 43 -2.99 13.81 3.44
N VAL A 44 -4.02 14.49 3.94
CA VAL A 44 -4.92 15.34 3.13
C VAL A 44 -4.37 16.77 3.15
N SER A 45 -3.95 17.28 2.00
CA SER A 45 -3.40 18.65 1.90
C SER A 45 -4.47 19.73 1.70
N ASP A 46 -5.57 19.42 1.01
CA ASP A 46 -6.66 20.34 0.74
C ASP A 46 -7.95 19.55 0.49
N LEU A 47 -9.08 20.07 0.98
CA LEU A 47 -10.42 19.54 0.72
C LEU A 47 -11.26 20.67 0.16
N ARG A 48 -11.82 20.47 -1.04
CA ARG A 48 -12.65 21.47 -1.72
C ARG A 48 -14.05 20.95 -1.95
N ASP A 49 -15.01 21.86 -1.91
CA ASP A 49 -16.41 21.56 -2.24
C ASP A 49 -16.63 21.49 -3.77
N ALA A 50 -17.87 21.27 -4.19
CA ALA A 50 -18.24 21.19 -5.60
C ALA A 50 -18.06 22.51 -6.37
N ASN A 51 -17.98 23.65 -5.67
CA ASN A 51 -17.76 24.97 -6.25
C ASN A 51 -16.27 25.35 -6.28
N GLY A 52 -15.39 24.52 -5.70
CA GLY A 52 -13.95 24.75 -5.61
C GLY A 52 -13.52 25.51 -4.35
N ASP A 53 -14.45 25.80 -3.43
CA ASP A 53 -14.18 26.49 -2.18
C ASP A 53 -13.50 25.55 -1.19
N LEU A 54 -12.53 26.07 -0.43
CA LEU A 54 -11.78 25.30 0.56
C LEU A 54 -12.66 24.99 1.77
N VAL A 55 -12.62 23.74 2.23
CA VAL A 55 -13.33 23.25 3.42
C VAL A 55 -12.31 23.16 4.56
N PRO A 56 -12.18 24.21 5.41
CA PRO A 56 -11.08 24.32 6.35
C PRO A 56 -11.21 23.39 7.56
N VAL A 57 -12.41 22.87 7.82
CA VAL A 57 -12.70 21.98 8.93
C VAL A 57 -13.51 20.81 8.40
N PHE A 58 -12.96 19.62 8.55
CA PHE A 58 -13.60 18.37 8.19
C PHE A 58 -13.17 17.28 9.14
N ASP A 59 -14.02 16.26 9.25
CA ASP A 59 -13.75 15.10 10.07
C ASP A 59 -13.74 13.85 9.19
N VAL A 60 -12.72 13.01 9.35
CA VAL A 60 -12.55 11.77 8.59
C VAL A 60 -12.53 10.63 9.58
N THR A 61 -13.60 9.85 9.59
CA THR A 61 -13.69 8.68 10.47
C THR A 61 -13.34 7.41 9.70
N SER A 62 -12.49 6.59 10.30
CA SER A 62 -12.20 5.24 9.84
C SER A 62 -12.71 4.23 10.87
N ILE A 63 -13.26 3.12 10.39
CA ILE A 63 -13.65 1.98 11.25
C ILE A 63 -12.46 1.49 12.08
N SER A 64 -11.24 1.63 11.56
CA SER A 64 -10.01 1.25 12.27
C SER A 64 -9.60 2.22 13.38
N GLY A 65 -10.23 3.39 13.49
CA GLY A 65 -9.80 4.48 14.37
C GLY A 65 -8.53 5.20 13.93
N THR A 66 -7.95 4.83 12.77
CA THR A 66 -6.79 5.53 12.20
C THR A 66 -7.24 6.88 11.66
N ASP A 67 -6.53 7.94 12.05
CA ASP A 67 -6.68 9.28 11.48
C ASP A 67 -5.86 9.38 10.19
N TYR A 68 -6.54 9.59 9.06
CA TYR A 68 -5.92 9.69 7.73
C TYR A 68 -5.68 11.14 7.30
N ARG A 69 -6.02 12.12 8.13
CA ARG A 69 -5.79 13.53 7.81
C ARG A 69 -4.31 13.84 7.76
N ASP A 70 -3.56 13.24 8.68
CA ASP A 70 -2.13 13.43 8.81
C ASP A 70 -1.33 12.42 7.97
N ALA A 71 -0.10 12.81 7.63
CA ALA A 71 0.87 11.88 7.06
C ALA A 71 1.15 10.74 8.04
N ILE A 72 1.32 9.52 7.50
CA ILE A 72 1.82 8.41 8.32
C ILE A 72 3.28 8.70 8.65
N LEU A 73 3.51 9.25 9.84
CA LEU A 73 4.85 9.42 10.37
C LEU A 73 5.40 8.08 10.84
N PRO A 74 6.73 7.87 10.73
CA PRO A 74 7.37 6.73 11.36
C PRO A 74 6.97 6.69 12.84
N VAL A 75 6.29 5.63 13.24
CA VAL A 75 6.00 5.40 14.65
C VAL A 75 7.35 5.19 15.33
N PRO A 76 7.69 5.95 16.39
CA PRO A 76 8.92 5.70 17.13
C PRO A 76 8.96 4.24 17.54
N GLU A 77 9.96 3.49 17.05
CA GLU A 77 10.07 2.08 17.38
C GLU A 77 10.20 1.96 18.91
N PRO A 78 9.39 1.10 19.57
CA PRO A 78 9.57 0.80 20.97
C PRO A 78 11.02 0.37 21.17
N GLY A 79 11.76 1.10 22.01
CA GLY A 79 13.22 1.11 22.07
C GLY A 79 13.84 -0.26 21.82
N THR A 80 14.30 -0.48 20.58
CA THR A 80 14.98 -1.71 20.11
C THR A 80 16.19 -2.05 20.99
N ALA A 81 16.73 -1.07 21.71
CA ALA A 81 17.75 -1.26 22.73
C ALA A 81 17.35 -2.27 23.82
N LEU A 82 16.11 -2.27 24.30
CA LEU A 82 15.69 -3.17 25.39
C LEU A 82 15.78 -4.66 25.02
N PRO A 83 15.17 -5.14 23.92
CA PRO A 83 15.29 -6.54 23.51
C PRO A 83 16.73 -6.89 23.09
N VAL A 84 17.48 -5.96 22.50
CA VAL A 84 18.90 -6.18 22.17
C VAL A 84 19.74 -6.37 23.43
N LEU A 85 19.59 -5.49 24.43
CA LEU A 85 20.28 -5.59 25.70
C LEU A 85 19.89 -6.86 26.46
N ALA A 86 18.61 -7.24 26.45
CA ALA A 86 18.13 -8.49 27.03
C ALA A 86 18.79 -9.71 26.35
N GLY A 87 18.86 -9.73 25.02
CA GLY A 87 19.54 -10.78 24.26
C GLY A 87 21.04 -10.87 24.58
N LEU A 88 21.72 -9.72 24.66
CA LEU A 88 23.13 -9.64 25.04
C LEU A 88 23.37 -10.12 26.47
N ALA A 89 22.49 -9.79 27.42
CA ALA A 89 22.57 -10.26 28.79
C ALA A 89 22.43 -11.80 28.88
N VAL A 90 21.50 -12.38 28.12
CA VAL A 90 21.34 -13.84 28.02
C VAL A 90 22.58 -14.50 27.42
N LEU A 91 23.13 -13.94 26.34
CA LEU A 91 24.37 -14.42 25.72
C LEU A 91 25.57 -14.34 26.67
N ALA A 92 25.72 -13.23 27.39
CA ALA A 92 26.79 -13.04 28.36
C ALA A 92 26.70 -14.03 29.52
N ARG A 93 25.48 -14.34 29.99
CA ARG A 93 25.24 -15.35 31.02
C ARG A 93 25.54 -16.77 30.53
N ARG A 94 25.28 -17.08 29.25
CA ARG A 94 25.57 -18.41 28.67
C ARG A 94 27.05 -18.65 28.41
N ARG A 95 27.86 -17.59 28.27
CA ARG A 95 29.31 -17.66 28.01
C ARG A 95 30.17 -17.66 29.28
N ARG A 96 29.55 -17.56 30.47
CA ARG A 96 30.20 -17.75 31.77
C ARG A 96 29.86 -19.13 32.31
#